data_AF-J3MLU3-F1
#
_entry.id   AF-J3MLU3-F1
#
_cell.length_a   1.000
_cell.length_b   1.000
_cell.length_c   1.000
_cell.angle_alpha   90.00
_cell.angle_beta   90.00
_cell.angle_gamma   90.00
#
_symmetry.space_group_name_H-M   'P 1'
#
loop_
_entity.id
_entity.type
_entity.pdbx_description
1 polymer ?
#
loop_
_entity_poly.entity_id
_entity_poly.type
_entity_poly.pdbx_seq_one_letter_code
_entity_poly.pdbx_strand_id
1 'polypeptide(L)'
;MMPFLEVLQIYCARGLSSLTLRLKHLISMNLFHMRGLRRLNAEAPRLTDLFVVDCFRSSFFRDGACIVAEDLEALWWQDWYCPSLVNFNKMPRLQELIVSPFYGERCNYFNPTCDRLLKLLPRIHCLQMFIPIEPYSVTDMVLKESITGLPNIRILCLKLIHLRHSYGATVLHFLTMCTGIVKLII
;
A
#
# COMPACT_ATOMS: atom_id res chain seq x y z
N MET A 1 13.34 26.29 -1.46
CA MET A 1 13.77 25.08 -2.20
C MET A 1 14.66 24.26 -1.29
N MET A 2 14.47 22.95 -1.21
CA MET A 2 15.31 22.03 -0.42
C MET A 2 16.02 21.07 -1.39
N PRO A 3 17.07 21.52 -2.11
CA PRO A 3 17.63 20.79 -3.24
C PRO A 3 18.30 19.45 -2.87
N PHE A 4 18.68 19.27 -1.60
CA PHE A 4 19.38 18.09 -1.11
C PHE A 4 18.57 17.29 -0.08
N LEU A 5 17.24 17.47 -0.05
CA LEU A 5 16.41 16.71 0.88
C LEU A 5 16.38 15.24 0.45
N GLU A 6 16.92 14.36 1.30
CA GLU A 6 16.96 12.91 1.07
C GLU A 6 15.77 12.19 1.72
N VAL A 7 15.22 12.74 2.79
CA VAL A 7 14.11 12.13 3.52
C VAL A 7 13.02 13.16 3.78
N LEU A 8 11.78 12.82 3.40
CA LEU A 8 10.60 13.62 3.70
C LEU A 8 9.64 12.79 4.53
N GLN A 9 9.29 13.27 5.72
CA GLN A 9 8.29 12.62 6.56
C GLN A 9 7.25 13.63 7.01
N ILE A 10 5.97 13.32 6.79
CA ILE A 10 4.84 14.14 7.18
C ILE A 10 3.84 13.24 7.90
N TYR A 11 3.57 13.57 9.17
CA TYR A 11 2.67 12.83 10.04
C TYR A 11 1.53 13.71 10.51
N CYS A 12 0.31 13.18 10.50
CA CYS A 12 -0.87 13.78 11.13
C CYS A 12 -1.18 15.22 10.67
N ALA A 13 -0.70 15.62 9.49
CA ALA A 13 -0.89 16.96 8.97
C ALA A 13 -2.37 17.22 8.63
N ARG A 14 -2.82 18.46 8.88
CA ARG A 14 -4.18 18.93 8.56
C ARG A 14 -4.08 20.15 7.64
N GLY A 15 -5.03 20.28 6.72
CA GLY A 15 -5.15 21.47 5.87
C GLY A 15 -4.21 21.48 4.64
N LEU A 16 -3.36 20.46 4.46
CA LEU A 16 -2.56 20.32 3.24
C LEU A 16 -3.39 19.59 2.17
N SER A 17 -4.04 20.34 1.30
CA SER A 17 -4.90 19.77 0.24
C SER A 17 -4.12 19.26 -0.97
N SER A 18 -2.94 19.82 -1.25
CA SER A 18 -2.09 19.41 -2.36
C SER A 18 -0.63 19.45 -1.98
N LEU A 19 0.09 18.38 -2.35
CA LEU A 19 1.54 18.28 -2.22
C LEU A 19 2.12 18.07 -3.63
N THR A 20 2.95 19.01 -4.08
CA THR A 20 3.70 18.89 -5.34
C THR A 20 5.19 18.98 -5.05
N LEU A 21 5.93 17.94 -5.41
CA LEU A 21 7.34 17.76 -5.09
C LEU A 21 8.12 17.47 -6.37
N ARG A 22 9.24 18.18 -6.53
CA ARG A 22 10.26 17.91 -7.54
C ARG A 22 11.61 17.84 -6.83
N LEU A 23 11.93 16.65 -6.32
CA LEU A 23 13.07 16.44 -5.43
C LEU A 23 13.93 15.31 -5.98
N LYS A 24 14.97 15.69 -6.74
CA LYS A 24 15.86 14.74 -7.42
C LYS A 24 16.70 13.88 -6.47
N HIS A 25 16.92 14.35 -5.26
CA HIS A 25 17.75 13.71 -4.24
C HIS A 25 16.94 12.96 -3.18
N LEU A 26 15.61 12.98 -3.27
CA LEU A 26 14.76 12.31 -2.29
C LEU A 26 14.89 10.80 -2.44
N ILE A 27 15.24 10.14 -1.35
CA ILE A 27 15.44 8.69 -1.24
C ILE A 27 14.23 8.05 -0.55
N SER A 28 13.70 8.69 0.50
CA SER A 28 12.55 8.17 1.26
C SER A 28 11.45 9.21 1.46
N MET A 29 10.20 8.81 1.25
CA MET A 29 9.01 9.63 1.45
C MET A 29 7.96 8.89 2.28
N ASN A 30 7.62 9.48 3.42
CA ASN A 30 6.70 8.93 4.40
C ASN A 30 5.54 9.89 4.64
N LEU A 31 4.36 9.56 4.15
CA LEU A 31 3.13 10.31 4.35
C LEU A 31 2.15 9.47 5.17
N PHE A 32 1.81 9.97 6.36
CA PHE A 32 0.99 9.24 7.32
C PHE A 32 -0.14 10.12 7.85
N HIS A 33 -1.36 9.58 7.82
CA HIS A 33 -2.54 10.16 8.47
C HIS A 33 -2.82 11.61 8.05
N MET A 34 -2.62 11.92 6.77
CA MET A 34 -2.86 13.26 6.23
C MET A 34 -4.36 13.52 6.08
N ARG A 35 -4.89 14.46 6.86
CA ARG A 35 -6.32 14.81 6.80
C ARG A 35 -6.55 15.93 5.79
N GLY A 36 -7.28 15.59 4.72
CA GLY A 36 -7.68 16.54 3.67
C GLY A 36 -6.75 16.58 2.46
N LEU A 37 -5.73 15.71 2.37
CA LEU A 37 -4.89 15.60 1.18
C LEU A 37 -5.73 15.11 0.00
N ARG A 38 -5.79 15.90 -1.07
CA ARG A 38 -6.53 15.58 -2.29
C ARG A 38 -5.58 15.22 -3.42
N ARG A 39 -4.45 15.92 -3.53
CA ARG A 39 -3.51 15.76 -4.65
C ARG A 39 -2.08 15.51 -4.18
N LEU A 40 -1.45 14.49 -4.74
CA LEU A 40 -0.02 14.21 -4.55
C LEU A 40 0.68 14.09 -5.90
N ASN A 41 1.54 15.04 -6.22
CA ASN A 41 2.39 14.95 -7.41
C ASN A 41 3.84 14.88 -6.95
N ALA A 42 4.52 13.77 -7.20
CA ALA A 42 5.91 13.58 -6.80
C ALA A 42 6.75 13.18 -8.00
N GLU A 43 7.73 14.02 -8.33
CA GLU A 43 8.80 13.73 -9.27
C GLU A 43 10.09 13.56 -8.48
N ALA A 44 10.42 12.30 -8.18
CA ALA A 44 11.52 11.90 -7.33
C ALA A 44 12.16 10.63 -7.92
N PRO A 45 12.98 10.75 -8.99
CA PRO A 45 13.49 9.59 -9.72
C PRO A 45 14.36 8.66 -8.88
N ARG A 46 15.05 9.19 -7.85
CA ARG A 46 15.92 8.44 -6.93
C ARG A 46 15.20 7.91 -5.68
N LEU A 47 13.87 8.05 -5.61
CA LEU A 47 13.08 7.60 -4.47
C LEU A 47 13.07 6.08 -4.44
N THR A 48 13.59 5.49 -3.37
CA THR A 48 13.64 4.03 -3.15
C THR A 48 12.45 3.56 -2.31
N ASP A 49 12.02 4.39 -1.35
CA ASP A 49 10.98 4.04 -0.37
C ASP A 49 9.84 5.06 -0.40
N LEU A 50 8.63 4.59 -0.69
CA LEU A 50 7.42 5.41 -0.65
C LEU A 50 6.36 4.78 0.24
N PHE A 51 6.08 5.43 1.37
CA PHE A 51 5.01 5.03 2.29
C PHE A 51 3.90 6.07 2.29
N VAL A 52 2.70 5.63 1.94
CA VAL A 52 1.48 6.46 1.89
C VAL A 52 0.38 5.68 2.61
N VAL A 53 0.07 6.15 3.81
CA VAL A 53 -0.82 5.45 4.74
C VAL A 53 -1.87 6.41 5.27
N ASP A 54 -3.15 6.07 5.06
CA ASP A 54 -4.30 6.81 5.57
C ASP A 54 -4.31 8.31 5.20
N CYS A 55 -3.84 8.67 4.01
CA CYS A 55 -3.72 10.04 3.52
C CYS A 55 -4.90 10.51 2.66
N PHE A 56 -5.60 9.61 1.97
CA PHE A 56 -6.65 9.96 0.99
C PHE A 56 -8.08 9.64 1.46
N ARG A 57 -8.24 9.28 2.74
CA ARG A 57 -9.51 8.81 3.33
C ARG A 57 -10.65 9.83 3.38
N SER A 58 -10.42 11.08 3.00
CA SER A 58 -11.45 12.13 3.04
C SER A 58 -11.76 12.73 1.67
N SER A 59 -11.11 12.21 0.63
CA SER A 59 -10.90 12.89 -0.64
C SER A 59 -11.15 11.99 -1.85
N PHE A 60 -11.90 10.90 -1.63
CA PHE A 60 -12.06 9.71 -2.49
C PHE A 60 -12.34 9.91 -3.99
N PHE A 61 -12.70 11.10 -4.48
CA PHE A 61 -13.23 11.29 -5.83
C PHE A 61 -12.88 12.61 -6.53
N ARG A 62 -11.95 13.43 -6.00
CA ARG A 62 -11.74 14.79 -6.55
C ARG A 62 -10.40 15.00 -7.22
N ASP A 63 -9.33 14.48 -6.65
CA ASP A 63 -7.97 14.63 -7.15
C ASP A 63 -7.19 13.34 -6.89
N GLY A 64 -6.07 13.20 -7.59
CA GLY A 64 -5.31 11.97 -7.68
C GLY A 64 -3.88 12.06 -7.17
N ALA A 65 -3.16 10.96 -7.34
CA ALA A 65 -1.73 10.89 -7.11
C ALA A 65 -1.01 10.60 -8.43
N CYS A 66 0.06 11.33 -8.73
CA CYS A 66 0.96 11.06 -9.84
C CYS A 66 2.38 10.95 -9.29
N ILE A 67 2.94 9.74 -9.34
CA ILE A 67 4.24 9.41 -8.76
C ILE A 67 5.18 8.98 -9.88
N VAL A 68 6.28 9.71 -10.02
CA VAL A 68 7.39 9.39 -10.92
C VAL A 68 8.60 9.05 -10.04
N ALA A 69 8.83 7.76 -9.86
CA ALA A 69 9.90 7.20 -9.02
C ALA A 69 10.46 5.93 -9.69
N GLU A 70 11.47 6.12 -10.55
CA GLU A 70 12.03 5.04 -11.37
C GLU A 70 12.85 4.03 -10.56
N ASP A 71 13.52 4.51 -9.51
CA ASP A 71 14.32 3.72 -8.59
C ASP A 71 13.51 3.14 -7.41
N LEU A 72 12.17 3.17 -7.46
CA LEU A 72 11.34 2.71 -6.35
C LEU A 72 11.52 1.20 -6.13
N GLU A 73 11.94 0.82 -4.93
CA GLU A 73 12.18 -0.57 -4.52
C GLU A 73 11.10 -1.07 -3.56
N ALA A 74 10.60 -0.20 -2.68
CA ALA A 74 9.57 -0.52 -1.70
C ALA A 74 8.40 0.48 -1.78
N LEU A 75 7.18 -0.05 -1.95
CA LEU A 75 5.94 0.71 -1.95
C LEU A 75 5.05 0.23 -0.83
N TRP A 76 4.80 1.08 0.17
CA TRP A 76 3.69 0.90 1.10
C TRP A 76 2.55 1.80 0.70
N TRP A 77 1.50 1.18 0.15
CA TRP A 77 0.28 1.90 -0.21
C TRP A 77 -0.91 1.36 0.58
N GLN A 78 -1.25 2.08 1.64
CA GLN A 78 -2.42 1.84 2.46
C GLN A 78 -3.37 3.03 2.33
N ASP A 79 -3.84 3.22 1.10
CA ASP A 79 -4.83 4.22 0.72
C ASP A 79 -5.63 3.76 -0.50
N TRP A 80 -6.75 4.42 -0.76
CA TRP A 80 -7.61 4.08 -1.90
C TRP A 80 -6.82 4.09 -3.21
N TYR A 81 -7.02 3.07 -4.04
CA TYR A 81 -6.36 2.93 -5.32
C TYR A 81 -7.36 2.89 -6.47
N CYS A 82 -7.36 3.94 -7.29
CA CYS A 82 -8.15 3.99 -8.51
C CYS A 82 -7.22 4.30 -9.69
N PRO A 83 -7.06 3.42 -10.69
CA PRO A 83 -6.13 3.65 -11.79
C PRO A 83 -6.36 4.94 -12.58
N SER A 84 -7.58 5.50 -12.57
CA SER A 84 -7.88 6.79 -13.21
C SER A 84 -7.43 8.01 -12.39
N LEU A 85 -7.13 7.83 -11.10
CA LEU A 85 -6.71 8.90 -10.19
C LEU A 85 -5.30 8.70 -9.67
N VAL A 86 -4.86 7.46 -9.47
CA VAL A 86 -3.54 7.11 -8.95
C VAL A 86 -2.72 6.53 -10.09
N ASN A 87 -1.75 7.31 -10.55
CA ASN A 87 -0.79 6.94 -11.58
C ASN A 87 0.58 6.74 -10.94
N PHE A 88 1.03 5.50 -10.91
CA PHE A 88 2.43 5.17 -10.70
C PHE A 88 3.07 5.05 -12.09
N ASN A 89 4.20 5.74 -12.33
CA ASN A 89 4.98 5.50 -13.53
C ASN A 89 5.46 4.03 -13.57
N LYS A 90 6.20 3.64 -14.62
CA LYS A 90 6.86 2.34 -14.63
C LYS A 90 7.84 2.26 -13.44
N MET A 91 7.60 1.29 -12.55
CA MET A 91 8.46 0.99 -11.39
C MET A 91 9.26 -0.30 -11.65
N PRO A 92 10.28 -0.29 -12.53
CA PRO A 92 10.99 -1.51 -12.94
C PRO A 92 11.82 -2.15 -11.82
N ARG A 93 12.15 -1.39 -10.77
CA ARG A 93 12.96 -1.85 -9.64
C ARG A 93 12.14 -2.33 -8.45
N LEU A 94 10.81 -2.18 -8.49
CA LEU A 94 9.97 -2.50 -7.35
C LEU A 94 10.15 -3.96 -6.95
N GLN A 95 10.59 -4.19 -5.71
CA GLN A 95 10.82 -5.51 -5.13
C GLN A 95 9.80 -5.83 -4.05
N GLU A 96 9.31 -4.81 -3.33
CA GLU A 96 8.41 -4.98 -2.20
C GLU A 96 7.14 -4.15 -2.36
N LEU A 97 6.00 -4.82 -2.20
CA LEU A 97 4.70 -4.19 -2.04
C LEU A 97 4.17 -4.47 -0.62
N ILE A 98 3.85 -3.40 0.10
CA ILE A 98 3.23 -3.45 1.42
C ILE A 98 1.81 -2.90 1.30
N VAL A 99 0.82 -3.70 1.65
CA VAL A 99 -0.61 -3.32 1.57
C VAL A 99 -1.35 -3.71 2.84
N SER A 100 -2.50 -3.06 3.04
CA SER A 100 -3.54 -3.59 3.91
C SER A 100 -4.88 -3.56 3.17
N PRO A 101 -5.62 -4.68 3.15
CA PRO A 101 -7.00 -4.69 2.70
C PRO A 101 -7.94 -3.96 3.65
N PHE A 102 -7.44 -3.42 4.77
CA PHE A 102 -8.22 -2.64 5.71
C PHE A 102 -7.52 -1.33 6.11
N TYR A 103 -8.33 -0.34 6.45
CA TYR A 103 -7.90 0.97 6.93
C TYR A 103 -8.50 1.27 8.29
N GLY A 104 -7.88 2.20 9.02
CA GLY A 104 -8.40 2.64 10.32
C GLY A 104 -7.43 2.31 11.43
N GLU A 105 -7.50 3.10 12.49
CA GLU A 105 -6.78 2.84 13.74
C GLU A 105 -7.03 1.42 14.29
N ARG A 106 -8.16 0.81 13.93
CA ARG A 106 -8.53 -0.57 14.27
C ARG A 106 -8.69 -1.51 13.07
N CYS A 107 -8.35 -1.08 11.86
CA CYS A 107 -8.55 -1.86 10.63
C CYS A 107 -10.02 -2.25 10.35
N ASN A 108 -10.98 -1.42 10.75
CA ASN A 108 -12.41 -1.73 10.62
C ASN A 108 -13.00 -1.43 9.24
N TYR A 109 -12.28 -0.71 8.38
CA TYR A 109 -12.80 -0.28 7.08
C TYR A 109 -12.16 -1.07 5.96
N PHE A 110 -12.95 -1.89 5.27
CA PHE A 110 -12.48 -2.65 4.12
C PHE A 110 -12.06 -1.73 2.97
N ASN A 111 -10.97 -2.08 2.32
CA ASN A 111 -10.47 -1.45 1.11
C ASN A 111 -10.87 -2.27 -0.13
N PRO A 112 -11.97 -1.93 -0.82
CA PRO A 112 -12.38 -2.64 -2.03
C PRO A 112 -11.42 -2.45 -3.21
N THR A 113 -10.46 -1.53 -3.11
CA THR A 113 -9.48 -1.29 -4.16
C THR A 113 -8.15 -2.03 -3.98
N CYS A 114 -7.98 -2.76 -2.88
CA CYS A 114 -6.74 -3.50 -2.60
C CYS A 114 -6.43 -4.50 -3.71
N ASP A 115 -7.44 -5.24 -4.18
CA ASP A 115 -7.31 -6.22 -5.27
C ASP A 115 -6.83 -5.57 -6.58
N ARG A 116 -7.27 -4.34 -6.88
CA ARG A 116 -6.82 -3.60 -8.06
C ARG A 116 -5.34 -3.22 -7.97
N LEU A 117 -4.88 -2.86 -6.77
CA LEU A 117 -3.48 -2.54 -6.53
C LEU A 117 -2.60 -3.79 -6.64
N LEU A 118 -3.04 -4.91 -6.08
CA LEU A 118 -2.35 -6.21 -6.19
C LEU A 118 -2.20 -6.64 -7.65
N LYS A 119 -3.23 -6.42 -8.48
CA LYS A 119 -3.22 -6.73 -9.91
C LYS A 119 -2.40 -5.77 -10.78
N LEU A 120 -2.07 -4.58 -10.26
CA LEU A 120 -1.21 -3.63 -10.99
C LEU A 120 0.18 -4.21 -11.24
N LEU A 121 0.68 -5.02 -10.30
CA LEU A 121 2.05 -5.52 -10.29
C LEU A 121 2.04 -7.02 -10.57
N PRO A 122 2.06 -7.48 -11.84
CA PRO A 122 1.91 -8.91 -12.14
C PRO A 122 3.01 -9.79 -11.53
N ARG A 123 4.17 -9.21 -11.19
CA ARG A 123 5.28 -9.88 -10.54
C ARG A 123 5.94 -8.94 -9.54
N ILE A 124 6.17 -9.43 -8.32
CA ILE A 124 6.86 -8.71 -7.26
C ILE A 124 7.65 -9.71 -6.41
N HIS A 125 8.80 -9.32 -5.85
CA HIS A 125 9.62 -10.28 -5.09
C HIS A 125 8.98 -10.61 -3.74
N CYS A 126 8.59 -9.58 -3.00
CA CYS A 126 7.99 -9.65 -1.67
C CYS A 126 6.62 -8.96 -1.66
N LEU A 127 5.62 -9.63 -1.09
CA LEU A 127 4.35 -9.02 -0.73
C LEU A 127 4.17 -9.10 0.78
N GLN A 128 4.03 -7.94 1.42
CA GLN A 128 3.65 -7.84 2.82
C GLN A 128 2.20 -7.38 2.95
N MET A 129 1.41 -8.10 3.74
CA MET A 129 0.00 -7.80 3.98
C MET A 129 -0.26 -7.67 5.47
N PHE A 130 -0.87 -6.54 5.86
CA PHE A 130 -1.39 -6.34 7.21
C PHE A 130 -2.84 -6.81 7.28
N ILE A 131 -3.11 -7.88 8.02
CA ILE A 131 -4.41 -8.54 8.06
C ILE A 131 -4.97 -8.49 9.48
N PRO A 132 -6.11 -7.82 9.72
CA PRO A 132 -6.81 -7.90 11.00
C PRO A 132 -7.46 -9.27 11.16
N ILE A 133 -7.29 -9.89 12.32
CA ILE A 133 -7.99 -11.11 12.71
C ILE A 133 -9.07 -10.73 13.71
N GLU A 134 -10.33 -10.80 13.28
CA GLU A 134 -11.49 -10.54 14.15
C GLU A 134 -12.27 -11.82 14.46
N PRO A 135 -12.85 -11.93 15.68
CA PRO A 135 -13.73 -13.02 16.03
C PRO A 135 -15.05 -12.86 15.24
N TYR A 136 -15.37 -13.85 14.41
CA TYR A 136 -16.65 -13.98 13.66
C TYR A 136 -16.76 -13.20 12.33
N SER A 137 -15.89 -13.61 11.40
CA SER A 137 -16.09 -13.95 9.97
C SER A 137 -16.79 -13.01 8.98
N VAL A 138 -17.07 -11.74 9.26
CA VAL A 138 -17.36 -10.81 8.14
C VAL A 138 -16.07 -10.44 7.42
N THR A 139 -15.01 -10.15 8.16
CA THR A 139 -13.69 -9.78 7.61
C THR A 139 -13.06 -10.89 6.79
N ASP A 140 -13.06 -12.12 7.31
CA ASP A 140 -12.54 -13.29 6.58
C ASP A 140 -13.36 -13.62 5.32
N MET A 141 -14.68 -13.49 5.36
CA MET A 141 -15.53 -13.69 4.17
C MET A 141 -15.26 -12.59 3.14
N VAL A 142 -15.27 -11.32 3.56
CA VAL A 142 -14.99 -10.17 2.69
C VAL A 142 -13.61 -10.28 2.04
N LEU A 143 -12.59 -10.70 2.80
CA LEU A 143 -11.25 -10.94 2.27
C LEU A 143 -11.25 -12.00 1.17
N LYS A 144 -11.89 -13.15 1.43
CA LYS A 144 -11.96 -14.27 0.48
C LYS A 144 -12.73 -13.96 -0.78
N GLU A 145 -13.79 -13.16 -0.67
CA GLU A 145 -14.62 -12.75 -1.81
C GLU A 145 -13.98 -11.62 -2.61
N SER A 146 -13.23 -10.72 -1.96
CA SER A 146 -12.76 -9.50 -2.60
C SER A 146 -11.32 -9.58 -3.13
N ILE A 147 -10.44 -10.38 -2.51
CA ILE A 147 -9.10 -10.61 -3.04
C ILE A 147 -9.14 -11.85 -3.91
N THR A 148 -9.15 -11.63 -5.22
CA THR A 148 -9.40 -12.70 -6.20
C THR A 148 -8.11 -13.36 -6.71
N GLY A 149 -6.97 -12.75 -6.44
CA GLY A 149 -5.67 -13.30 -6.80
C GLY A 149 -4.53 -12.46 -6.26
N LEU A 150 -3.38 -13.10 -6.08
CA LEU A 150 -2.14 -12.45 -5.71
C LEU A 150 -1.20 -12.33 -6.92
N PRO A 151 -0.31 -11.34 -6.94
CA PRO A 151 0.72 -11.26 -7.95
C PRO A 151 1.69 -12.44 -7.85
N ASN A 152 2.48 -12.68 -8.90
CA ASN A 152 3.51 -13.71 -8.84
C ASN A 152 4.62 -13.28 -7.87
N ILE A 153 4.67 -13.96 -6.71
CA ILE A 153 5.55 -13.63 -5.59
C ILE A 153 6.46 -14.77 -5.16
N ARG A 154 7.62 -14.41 -4.58
CA ARG A 154 8.56 -15.36 -3.96
C ARG A 154 8.41 -15.38 -2.44
N ILE A 155 8.16 -14.22 -1.83
CA ILE A 155 8.02 -14.08 -0.39
C ILE A 155 6.64 -13.51 -0.08
N LEU A 156 5.90 -14.19 0.79
CA LEU A 156 4.66 -13.69 1.37
C LEU A 156 4.89 -13.42 2.86
N CYS A 157 4.68 -12.18 3.30
CA CYS A 157 4.70 -11.79 4.70
C CYS A 157 3.31 -11.37 5.16
N LEU A 158 2.72 -12.13 6.08
CA LEU A 158 1.40 -11.87 6.63
C LEU A 158 1.55 -11.30 8.04
N LYS A 159 1.41 -9.98 8.18
CA LYS A 159 1.40 -9.29 9.47
C LYS A 159 0.00 -9.38 10.07
N LEU A 160 -0.19 -10.37 10.94
CA LEU A 160 -1.45 -10.65 11.60
C LEU A 160 -1.68 -9.70 12.79
N ILE A 161 -2.75 -8.92 12.74
CA ILE A 161 -3.11 -7.92 13.77
C ILE A 161 -4.19 -8.52 14.68
N HIS A 162 -4.07 -8.30 15.99
CA HIS A 162 -4.98 -8.79 17.04
C HIS A 162 -4.98 -10.33 17.21
N LEU A 163 -3.82 -10.87 17.61
CA LEU A 163 -3.61 -12.29 17.89
C LEU A 163 -4.37 -12.77 19.14
N ARG A 164 -5.65 -13.09 19.00
CA ARG A 164 -6.42 -13.85 20.00
C ARG A 164 -7.12 -15.08 19.41
N HIS A 165 -6.96 -15.34 18.11
CA HIS A 165 -7.79 -16.27 17.35
C HIS A 165 -7.01 -17.07 16.30
N SER A 166 -7.67 -18.09 15.74
CA SER A 166 -7.12 -18.95 14.70
C SER A 166 -7.04 -18.23 13.35
N TYR A 167 -5.84 -18.20 12.77
CA TYR A 167 -5.55 -17.56 11.47
C TYR A 167 -5.39 -18.58 10.33
N GLY A 168 -5.49 -19.88 10.64
CA GLY A 168 -5.17 -20.96 9.70
C GLY A 168 -5.96 -20.89 8.40
N ALA A 169 -7.28 -20.64 8.48
CA ALA A 169 -8.14 -20.59 7.30
C ALA A 169 -7.80 -19.43 6.35
N THR A 170 -7.43 -18.27 6.90
CA THR A 170 -7.06 -17.06 6.15
C THR A 170 -5.69 -17.24 5.51
N VAL A 171 -4.72 -17.78 6.25
CA VAL A 171 -3.41 -18.13 5.69
C VAL A 171 -3.53 -19.17 4.57
N LEU A 172 -4.28 -20.26 4.79
CA LEU A 172 -4.52 -21.29 3.78
C LEU A 172 -5.14 -20.70 2.51
N HIS A 173 -6.11 -19.80 2.63
CA HIS A 173 -6.70 -19.13 1.48
C HIS A 173 -5.66 -18.33 0.66
N PHE A 174 -4.81 -17.53 1.31
CA PHE A 174 -3.74 -16.82 0.59
C PHE A 174 -2.73 -17.78 -0.06
N LEU A 175 -2.41 -18.89 0.61
CA LEU A 175 -1.52 -19.90 0.05
C LEU A 175 -2.14 -20.58 -1.19
N THR A 176 -3.46 -20.78 -1.23
CA THR A 176 -4.12 -21.37 -2.42
C THR A 176 -4.02 -20.49 -3.67
N MET A 177 -3.81 -19.18 -3.50
CA MET A 177 -3.63 -18.22 -4.59
C MET A 177 -2.16 -18.10 -5.04
N CYS A 178 -1.22 -18.67 -4.29
CA CYS A 178 0.22 -18.56 -4.51
C CYS A 178 0.80 -19.86 -5.06
N THR A 179 1.41 -19.82 -6.25
CA THR A 179 2.02 -21.00 -6.87
C THR A 179 3.55 -21.01 -6.83
N GLY A 180 4.19 -19.85 -6.57
CA GLY A 180 5.65 -19.67 -6.69
C GLY A 180 6.39 -19.28 -5.41
N ILE A 181 5.69 -19.26 -4.27
CA ILE A 181 6.28 -18.84 -2.99
C ILE A 181 7.36 -19.82 -2.53
N VAL A 182 8.46 -19.28 -2.02
CA VAL A 182 9.57 -20.03 -1.42
C VAL A 182 9.73 -19.75 0.06
N LYS A 183 9.09 -18.67 0.55
CA LYS A 183 9.15 -18.25 1.95
C LYS A 183 7.82 -17.63 2.38
N LEU A 184 7.29 -18.13 3.50
CA LEU A 184 6.17 -17.55 4.22
C LEU A 184 6.67 -16.98 5.55
N ILE A 185 6.30 -15.75 5.86
CA ILE A 185 6.58 -15.09 7.14
C ILE A 185 5.24 -14.72 7.76
N ILE A 186 5.04 -15.05 9.03
CA ILE A 186 3.84 -14.72 9.82
C ILE A 186 4.30 -13.93 11.03
#